data_AF-A0A2D4ERF0-F1
#
_entry.id   AF-A0A2D4ERF0-F1
#
_cell.length_a   1.000
_cell.length_b   1.000
_cell.length_c   1.000
_cell.angle_alpha   90.00
_cell.angle_beta   90.00
_cell.angle_gamma   90.00
#
_symmetry.space_group_name_H-M   'P 1'
#
loop_
_entity.id
_entity.type
_entity.pdbx_description
1 polymer ?
#
loop_
_entity_poly.entity_id
_entity_poly.type
_entity_poly.pdbx_seq_one_letter_code
_entity_poly.pdbx_strand_id
1 'polypeptide(L)'
;GTNYVSWSMKCSLLLRREGLWAAANDPPDVNAWDPVDEDDANKIADYKQINERALCIIGLTLSDQQLVHIHGEESTSRCWENLKKIYVRDSVGAHMIFFRATSSLHHSFLIG
;
A
#
# COMPACT_ATOMS: atom_id res chain seq x y z
N GLY A 1 -2.80 14.82 -6.49
CA GLY A 1 -1.97 13.82 -5.81
C GLY A 1 -2.63 13.47 -4.50
N THR A 2 -3.03 12.22 -4.33
CA THR A 2 -3.61 11.75 -3.07
C THR A 2 -2.49 11.63 -2.04
N ASN A 3 -2.64 12.28 -0.88
CA ASN A 3 -1.68 12.18 0.21
C ASN A 3 -1.74 10.76 0.80
N TYR A 4 -0.59 10.10 0.97
CA TYR A 4 -0.45 8.81 1.64
C TYR A 4 -1.26 8.72 2.93
N VAL A 5 -1.19 9.76 3.76
CA VAL A 5 -1.86 9.83 5.06
C VAL A 5 -3.37 9.75 4.90
N SER A 6 -3.94 10.45 3.92
CA SER A 6 -5.38 10.44 3.67
C SER A 6 -5.84 9.10 3.08
N TRP A 7 -5.07 8.52 2.17
CA TRP A 7 -5.38 7.21 1.60
C TRP A 7 -5.27 6.09 2.65
N SER A 8 -4.15 6.00 3.35
CA SER A 8 -3.90 4.97 4.38
C SER A 8 -4.91 5.05 5.52
N MET A 9 -5.33 6.25 5.92
CA MET A 9 -6.39 6.41 6.92
C MET A 9 -7.73 5.86 6.42
N LYS A 10 -8.15 6.19 5.18
CA LYS A 10 -9.41 5.66 4.62
C LYS A 10 -9.36 4.14 4.44
N CYS A 11 -8.24 3.63 3.92
CA CYS A 11 -8.08 2.21 3.66
C CYS A 11 -8.02 1.41 4.98
N SER A 12 -7.32 1.90 6.00
CA SER A 12 -7.30 1.26 7.32
C SER A 12 -8.68 1.24 7.99
N LEU A 13 -9.49 2.29 7.83
CA LEU A 13 -10.88 2.30 8.34
C LEU A 13 -11.76 1.27 7.63
N LEU A 14 -11.63 1.11 6.31
CA LEU A 14 -12.36 0.09 5.55
C LEU A 14 -11.94 -1.32 5.96
N LEU A 15 -10.64 -1.57 6.08
CA LEU A 15 -10.12 -2.86 6.55
C LEU A 15 -10.57 -3.18 7.97
N ARG A 16 -10.61 -2.19 8.87
CA ARG A 16 -11.10 -2.38 10.25
C ARG A 16 -12.59 -2.66 10.30
N ARG A 17 -13.39 -1.99 9.46
CA ARG A 17 -14.84 -2.24 9.36
C ARG A 17 -15.13 -3.70 9.00
N GLU A 18 -14.31 -4.27 8.13
CA GLU A 18 -14.45 -5.67 7.66
C GLU A 18 -13.68 -6.68 8.55
N GLY A 19 -13.00 -6.23 9.61
CA GLY A 19 -12.19 -7.09 10.47
C GLY A 19 -10.88 -7.60 9.83
N LEU A 20 -10.47 -7.03 8.71
CA LEU A 20 -9.35 -7.49 7.88
C LEU A 20 -8.03 -6.78 8.17
N TRP A 21 -8.01 -5.81 9.10
CA TRP A 21 -6.83 -5.00 9.41
C TRP A 21 -5.62 -5.82 9.88
N ALA A 22 -5.86 -6.95 10.55
CA ALA A 22 -4.80 -7.84 11.01
C ALA A 22 -3.91 -8.34 9.86
N ALA A 23 -4.50 -8.69 8.71
CA ALA A 23 -3.74 -9.18 7.55
C ALA A 23 -2.75 -8.14 6.97
N ALA A 24 -3.02 -6.84 7.16
CA ALA A 24 -2.15 -5.77 6.70
C ALA A 24 -1.08 -5.38 7.74
N ASN A 25 -1.46 -5.36 9.02
CA ASN A 25 -0.65 -4.78 10.10
C ASN A 25 0.13 -5.80 10.92
N ASP A 26 -0.45 -6.98 11.13
CA ASP A 26 0.12 -8.04 11.97
C ASP A 26 -0.27 -9.41 11.37
N PRO A 27 0.27 -9.75 10.19
CA PRO A 27 -0.07 -10.99 9.53
C PRO A 27 0.45 -12.19 10.35
N PRO A 28 -0.35 -13.25 10.53
CA PRO A 28 0.13 -14.49 11.13
C PRO A 28 1.28 -15.08 10.32
N ASP A 29 2.23 -15.71 11.01
CA ASP A 29 3.32 -16.44 10.36
C ASP A 29 2.80 -17.76 9.81
N VAL A 30 2.34 -17.72 8.56
CA VAL A 30 1.80 -18.88 7.83
C VAL A 30 2.83 -20.00 7.68
N ASN A 31 4.14 -19.70 7.80
CA ASN A 31 5.19 -20.72 7.75
C ASN A 31 5.31 -21.54 9.04
N ALA A 32 4.68 -21.08 10.12
CA ALA A 32 4.63 -21.80 11.40
C ALA A 32 3.51 -22.85 11.45
N TRP A 33 2.65 -22.90 10.43
CA TRP A 33 1.52 -23.84 10.34
C TRP A 33 1.89 -25.04 9.47
N ASP A 34 1.51 -26.24 9.91
CA ASP A 34 1.72 -27.46 9.14
C ASP A 34 0.54 -27.69 8.18
N PRO A 35 0.74 -27.65 6.85
CA PRO A 35 -0.33 -27.88 5.88
C PRO A 35 -0.88 -29.32 5.88
N VAL A 36 -0.20 -30.26 6.55
CA VAL A 36 -0.64 -31.65 6.69
C VAL A 36 -1.57 -31.83 7.89
N ASP A 37 -1.49 -30.95 8.88
CA ASP A 37 -2.41 -30.93 10.01
C ASP A 37 -3.73 -30.25 9.60
N GLU A 38 -4.87 -30.89 9.90
CA GLU A 38 -6.19 -30.44 9.43
C GLU A 38 -6.61 -29.10 10.05
N ASP A 39 -6.26 -28.85 11.31
CA ASP A 39 -6.57 -27.60 12.00
C ASP A 39 -5.73 -26.44 11.43
N ASP A 40 -4.44 -26.70 11.15
CA ASP A 40 -3.55 -25.72 10.54
C ASP A 40 -3.87 -25.47 9.06
N ALA A 41 -4.25 -26.49 8.30
CA ALA A 41 -4.73 -26.35 6.92
C ALA A 41 -5.97 -25.44 6.84
N ASN A 42 -6.91 -25.58 7.79
CA ASN A 42 -8.08 -24.71 7.89
C ASN A 42 -7.67 -23.26 8.19
N LYS A 43 -6.72 -23.02 9.11
CA LYS A 43 -6.19 -21.67 9.39
C LYS A 43 -5.51 -21.04 8.17
N ILE A 44 -4.75 -21.82 7.40
CA ILE A 44 -4.13 -21.36 6.14
C ILE A 44 -5.21 -20.93 5.15
N ALA A 45 -6.26 -21.73 4.97
CA ALA A 45 -7.35 -21.43 4.03
C ALA A 45 -8.14 -20.18 4.46
N ASP A 46 -8.49 -20.09 5.74
CA ASP A 46 -9.18 -18.92 6.31
C ASP A 46 -8.34 -17.65 6.16
N TYR A 47 -7.04 -17.73 6.48
CA TYR A 47 -6.13 -16.62 6.32
C TYR A 47 -5.99 -16.19 4.86
N LYS A 48 -5.91 -17.15 3.93
CA LYS A 48 -5.87 -16.85 2.49
C LYS A 48 -7.10 -16.08 2.05
N GLN A 49 -8.30 -16.47 2.52
CA GLN A 49 -9.53 -15.75 2.21
C GLN A 49 -9.53 -14.33 2.78
N ILE A 50 -9.09 -14.15 4.02
CA ILE A 50 -8.97 -12.84 4.67
C ILE A 50 -7.99 -11.95 3.88
N ASN A 51 -6.85 -12.51 3.50
CA ASN A 51 -5.81 -11.82 2.76
C ASN A 51 -6.29 -11.41 1.36
N GLU A 52 -6.96 -12.29 0.61
CA GLU A 52 -7.54 -11.93 -0.68
C GLU A 52 -8.57 -10.80 -0.57
N ARG A 53 -9.47 -10.86 0.41
CA ARG A 53 -10.45 -9.78 0.64
C ARG A 53 -9.78 -8.45 0.98
N ALA A 54 -8.75 -8.47 1.81
CA ALA A 54 -8.01 -7.28 2.17
C ALA A 54 -7.28 -6.67 0.96
N LEU A 55 -6.65 -7.52 0.13
CA LEU A 55 -6.05 -7.10 -1.16
C LEU A 55 -7.09 -6.45 -2.09
N CYS A 56 -8.29 -7.03 -2.21
CA CYS A 56 -9.35 -6.42 -3.01
C CYS A 56 -9.73 -5.02 -2.51
N ILE A 57 -9.90 -4.83 -1.21
CA ILE A 57 -10.22 -3.51 -0.63
C ILE A 57 -9.09 -2.52 -0.90
N ILE A 58 -7.83 -2.93 -0.68
CA ILE A 58 -6.67 -2.10 -0.98
C ILE A 58 -6.67 -1.70 -2.46
N GLY A 59 -6.82 -2.66 -3.37
CA GLY A 59 -6.89 -2.43 -4.81
C GLY A 59 -7.99 -1.44 -5.19
N LEU A 60 -9.20 -1.60 -4.67
CA LEU A 60 -10.34 -0.71 -4.95
C LEU A 60 -10.15 0.72 -4.43
N THR A 61 -9.25 0.94 -3.47
CA THR A 61 -8.96 2.27 -2.93
C THR A 61 -7.84 3.00 -3.68
N LEU A 62 -7.14 2.32 -4.59
CA LEU A 62 -6.03 2.87 -5.36
C LEU A 62 -6.50 3.44 -6.69
N SER A 63 -5.71 4.36 -7.25
CA SER A 63 -5.92 4.81 -8.63
C SER A 63 -5.28 3.84 -9.64
N ASP A 64 -5.76 3.86 -10.87
CA ASP A 64 -5.28 2.99 -11.96
C ASP A 64 -3.76 3.07 -12.16
N GLN A 65 -3.15 4.24 -11.97
CA GLN A 65 -1.70 4.42 -12.05
C GLN A 65 -0.93 3.66 -10.96
N GLN A 66 -1.53 3.47 -9.79
CA GLN A 66 -0.92 2.77 -8.65
C GLN A 66 -1.17 1.27 -8.70
N LEU A 67 -2.26 0.84 -9.36
CA LEU A 67 -2.58 -0.58 -9.57
C LEU A 67 -1.46 -1.33 -10.30
N VAL A 68 -0.77 -0.66 -11.23
CA VAL A 68 0.36 -1.25 -11.97
C VAL A 68 1.48 -1.72 -11.04
N HIS A 69 1.66 -1.05 -9.90
CA HIS A 69 2.75 -1.35 -8.97
C HIS A 69 2.45 -2.45 -7.95
N ILE A 70 1.17 -2.85 -7.82
CA ILE A 70 0.75 -3.91 -6.90
C ILE A 70 0.37 -5.20 -7.65
N HIS A 71 0.47 -5.21 -8.97
CA HIS A 71 0.15 -6.36 -9.80
C HIS A 71 1.07 -7.55 -9.47
N GLY A 72 0.51 -8.60 -8.90
CA GLY A 72 1.21 -9.83 -8.53
C GLY A 72 1.66 -9.94 -7.08
N GLU A 73 1.31 -8.98 -6.21
CA GLU A 73 1.56 -9.11 -4.77
C GLU A 73 0.52 -10.04 -4.11
N GLU A 74 0.99 -11.16 -3.56
CA GLU A 74 0.14 -12.18 -2.94
C GLU A 74 -0.15 -11.91 -1.46
N SER A 75 0.57 -10.98 -0.82
CA SER A 75 0.41 -10.67 0.61
C SER A 75 -0.07 -9.23 0.82
N THR A 76 -1.16 -9.08 1.57
CA THR A 76 -1.75 -7.80 1.97
C THR A 76 -0.73 -6.91 2.65
N SER A 77 0.06 -7.45 3.58
CA SER A 77 1.08 -6.70 4.32
C SER A 77 2.20 -6.20 3.40
N ARG A 78 2.64 -7.03 2.45
CA ARG A 78 3.68 -6.67 1.47
C ARG A 78 3.18 -5.63 0.48
N CYS A 79 1.94 -5.78 0.01
CA CYS A 79 1.25 -4.79 -0.80
C CYS A 79 1.16 -3.43 -0.08
N TRP A 80 0.76 -3.43 1.19
CA TRP A 80 0.68 -2.22 2.02
C TRP A 80 2.04 -1.50 2.18
N GLU A 81 3.10 -2.25 2.46
CA GLU A 81 4.46 -1.71 2.59
C GLU A 81 5.02 -1.19 1.26
N ASN A 82 4.75 -1.86 0.14
CA ASN A 82 5.16 -1.38 -1.18
C ASN A 82 4.46 -0.07 -1.54
N LEU A 83 3.15 0.03 -1.28
CA LEU A 83 2.40 1.26 -1.50
C LEU A 83 2.96 2.40 -0.66
N LYS A 84 3.25 2.16 0.62
CA LYS A 84 3.90 3.15 1.49
C LYS A 84 5.19 3.69 0.90
N LYS A 85 6.06 2.82 0.34
CA LYS A 85 7.31 3.25 -0.32
C LYS A 85 7.06 4.11 -1.56
N ILE A 86 6.10 3.74 -2.40
CA ILE A 86 5.77 4.48 -3.64
C ILE A 86 5.25 5.88 -3.30
N TYR A 87 4.29 5.95 -2.39
CA TYR A 87 3.71 7.22 -1.96
C TYR A 87 4.74 8.15 -1.29
N VAL A 88 5.67 7.61 -0.48
CA VAL A 88 6.76 8.38 0.11
C VAL A 88 7.72 8.88 -0.98
N ARG A 89 8.09 8.03 -1.96
CA ARG A 89 8.96 8.42 -3.06
C ARG A 89 8.34 9.53 -3.93
N ASP A 90 7.06 9.45 -4.23
CA ASP A 90 6.34 10.48 -5.01
C ASP A 90 6.28 11.81 -4.26
N SER A 91 6.16 11.79 -2.92
CA SER A 91 6.21 13.01 -2.11
C SER A 91 7.58 13.72 -2.18
N VAL A 92 8.67 12.95 -2.22
CA VAL A 92 10.04 13.48 -2.33
C VAL A 92 10.34 13.96 -3.76
N GLY A 93 9.86 13.22 -4.78
CA GLY A 93 10.00 13.60 -6.19
C GLY A 93 9.28 14.91 -6.53
N ALA A 94 8.09 15.12 -5.98
CA ALA A 94 7.34 16.36 -6.15
C ALA A 94 8.08 17.58 -5.54
N HIS A 95 8.74 17.40 -4.39
CA HIS A 95 9.56 18.43 -3.76
C HIS A 95 10.77 18.84 -4.63
N MET A 96 11.41 17.88 -5.31
CA MET A 96 12.57 18.13 -6.15
C MET A 96 12.20 18.84 -7.47
N ILE A 97 11.05 18.51 -8.07
CA ILE A 97 10.54 19.21 -9.27
C ILE A 97 10.21 20.68 -8.92
N PHE A 98 9.64 20.93 -7.74
CA PHE A 98 9.35 22.29 -7.29
C PHE A 98 10.62 23.12 -7.11
N PHE A 99 11.67 22.55 -6.49
CA PHE A 99 12.95 23.23 -6.31
C PHE A 99 13.67 23.55 -7.63
N ARG A 100 13.52 22.70 -8.65
CA ARG A 100 14.13 22.93 -9.97
C ARG A 100 13.39 24.02 -10.77
N ALA A 101 12.07 24.13 -10.61
CA ALA A 101 11.27 25.17 -11.24
C ALA A 101 11.52 26.56 -10.62
N THR A 102 11.67 26.67 -9.30
CA THR A 102 11.98 27.94 -8.64
C THR A 102 13.39 28.43 -8.94
N SER A 103 14.35 27.52 -9.12
CA SER A 103 15.72 27.86 -9.52
C SER A 103 15.80 28.40 -10.95
N SER A 104 14.94 27.91 -11.86
CA SER A 104 14.87 28.40 -13.24
C SER A 104 14.21 29.77 -13.36
N LEU A 105 13.25 30.09 -12.50
CA LEU A 105 12.58 31.40 -12.48
C LEU A 105 13.48 32.51 -11.91
N HIS A 106 14.36 32.19 -10.96
CA HIS A 106 15.32 33.17 -10.43
C HIS A 106 16.42 33.55 -11.44
N HIS A 107 16.78 32.67 -12.37
CA HIS A 107 17.76 32.98 -13.40
C HIS A 107 17.19 33.84 -14.54
N SER A 108 15.87 33.85 -14.73
CA SER A 108 15.18 34.72 -15.69
C SER A 108 14.85 36.13 -15.17
N PHE A 109 15.02 36.39 -13.87
CA PHE A 109 14.76 37.70 -13.25
C PHE A 109 16.04 38.53 -12.99
N LEU A 110 17.23 37.96 -13.20
CA LEU A 110 18.52 38.64 -13.04
C LEU A 110 19.21 39.00 -14.37
N ILE A 111 18.57 38.70 -15.51
CA ILE A 111 19.02 39.10 -16.86
C ILE A 111 17.87 39.82 -17.59
N GLY A 112 17.32 40.84 -16.92
CA GLY A 112 16.34 41.78 -17.47
C GLY A 112 16.69 43.20 -17.05
#